data_AF-A0A2A2RQR4-F1
#
_entry.id   AF-A0A2A2RQR4-F1
#
_cell.length_a   1.000
_cell.length_b   1.000
_cell.length_c   1.000
_cell.angle_alpha   90.00
_cell.angle_beta   90.00
_cell.angle_gamma   90.00
#
_symmetry.space_group_name_H-M   'P 1'
#
loop_
_entity.id
_entity.type
_entity.pdbx_description
1 polymer ?
#
loop_
_entity_poly.entity_id
_entity_poly.type
_entity_poly.pdbx_seq_one_letter_code
_entity_poly.pdbx_strand_id
1 'polypeptide(L)'
;MNTHHFNRRAFLRGVGVTMALPWLESFNVWGDEPVRNKPASEAPVRLAVLFSGNGFHSKEWWAKGEGRAMELGRVLTPLADFREKLTFVRGLYHEEARKGNIHSS
;
A
#
# COMPACT_ATOMS: atom_id res chain seq x y z
N MET A 1 -29.48 -32.61 17.24
CA MET A 1 -28.60 -32.68 16.05
C MET A 1 -29.34 -32.00 14.91
N ASN A 2 -28.91 -30.81 14.49
CA ASN A 2 -29.53 -30.11 13.35
C ASN A 2 -29.03 -30.73 12.05
N THR A 3 -29.91 -31.45 11.36
CA THR A 3 -29.64 -31.96 10.01
C THR A 3 -29.77 -30.83 9.01
N HIS A 4 -28.64 -30.35 8.51
CA HIS A 4 -28.62 -29.39 7.40
C HIS A 4 -29.10 -30.08 6.11
N HIS A 5 -30.34 -29.80 5.70
CA HIS A 5 -30.89 -30.27 4.44
C HIS A 5 -30.35 -29.43 3.29
N PHE A 6 -29.20 -29.83 2.72
CA PHE A 6 -28.72 -29.24 1.47
C PHE A 6 -29.54 -29.76 0.30
N ASN A 7 -30.15 -28.84 -0.44
CA ASN A 7 -30.94 -29.17 -1.63
C ASN A 7 -30.01 -29.67 -2.74
N ARG A 8 -30.07 -30.96 -3.07
CA ARG A 8 -29.29 -31.61 -4.15
C ARG A 8 -29.33 -30.82 -5.46
N ARG A 9 -30.44 -30.16 -5.77
CA ARG A 9 -30.60 -29.34 -6.97
C ARG A 9 -29.76 -28.06 -6.93
N ALA A 10 -29.59 -27.45 -5.75
CA ALA A 10 -28.71 -26.29 -5.57
C ALA A 10 -27.24 -26.69 -5.72
N PHE A 11 -26.85 -27.84 -5.15
CA PHE A 11 -25.51 -28.40 -5.30
C PHE A 11 -25.16 -28.67 -6.78
N LEU A 12 -26.03 -29.38 -7.51
CA LEU A 12 -25.80 -29.69 -8.93
C LEU A 12 -25.80 -28.45 -9.84
N ARG A 13 -26.54 -27.38 -9.49
CA ARG A 13 -26.47 -26.10 -10.22
C ARG A 13 -25.15 -25.35 -10.01
N GLY A 14 -24.49 -25.53 -8.86
CA GLY A 14 -23.21 -24.90 -8.55
C GLY A 14 -22.00 -25.60 -9.18
N VAL A 15 -22.05 -26.93 -9.35
CA VAL A 15 -20.94 -27.73 -9.90
C VAL A 15 -20.59 -27.34 -11.35
N GLY A 16 -21.55 -26.87 -12.15
CA GLY A 16 -21.26 -26.38 -13.51
C GLY A 16 -20.37 -25.14 -13.54
N VAL A 17 -20.42 -24.30 -12.50
CA VAL A 17 -19.60 -23.07 -12.39
C VAL A 17 -18.14 -23.39 -12.07
N THR A 18 -17.86 -24.50 -11.37
CA THR A 18 -16.49 -24.90 -11.00
C THR A 18 -15.68 -25.46 -12.17
N MET A 19 -16.33 -25.85 -13.27
CA MET A 19 -15.65 -26.32 -14.49
C MET A 19 -15.45 -25.22 -15.54
N ALA A 20 -16.27 -24.16 -15.50
CA ALA A 20 -16.25 -23.09 -16.51
C ALA A 20 -15.31 -21.93 -16.17
N LEU A 21 -14.91 -21.80 -14.91
CA LEU A 21 -13.94 -20.82 -14.45
C LEU A 21 -12.67 -21.55 -14.03
N PRO A 22 -11.48 -21.14 -14.51
CA PRO A 22 -10.24 -21.48 -13.85
C PRO A 22 -10.43 -21.22 -12.36
N TRP A 23 -10.00 -22.16 -11.52
CA TRP A 23 -9.94 -21.95 -10.08
C TRP A 23 -9.32 -20.56 -9.90
N LEU A 24 -10.04 -19.67 -9.23
CA LEU A 24 -9.64 -18.27 -9.00
C LEU A 24 -8.42 -18.26 -8.05
N GLU A 25 -7.32 -18.87 -8.48
CA GLU A 25 -6.02 -18.95 -7.79
C GLU A 25 -5.46 -17.55 -7.49
N SER A 26 -6.00 -16.52 -8.13
CA SER A 26 -5.69 -15.12 -7.84
C SER A 26 -6.36 -14.60 -6.56
N PHE A 27 -7.30 -15.34 -5.99
CA PHE A 27 -7.95 -14.98 -4.74
C PHE A 27 -7.53 -15.97 -3.65
N ASN A 28 -6.87 -15.43 -2.61
CA ASN A 28 -6.66 -16.11 -1.33
C ASN A 28 -8.02 -16.32 -0.64
N VAL A 29 -8.83 -17.22 -1.17
CA VAL A 29 -10.14 -17.58 -0.64
C VAL A 29 -9.92 -18.86 0.14
N TRP A 30 -9.69 -18.65 1.45
CA TRP A 30 -9.84 -19.64 2.52
C TRP A 30 -8.62 -20.51 2.82
N GLY A 31 -7.42 -20.03 2.49
CA GLY A 31 -6.24 -20.34 3.28
C GLY A 31 -6.13 -19.31 4.39
N ASP A 32 -6.58 -19.64 5.60
CA ASP A 32 -6.04 -19.01 6.80
C ASP A 32 -4.58 -19.49 6.87
N GLU A 33 -3.72 -18.87 6.07
CA GLU A 33 -2.30 -19.15 6.09
C GLU A 33 -1.88 -18.76 7.50
N PRO A 34 -1.46 -19.73 8.35
CA PRO A 34 -1.14 -19.43 9.73
C PRO A 34 -0.12 -18.31 9.65
N VAL A 35 -0.44 -17.16 10.27
CA VAL A 35 0.44 -16.00 10.30
C VAL A 35 1.79 -16.53 10.76
N ARG A 36 2.68 -16.75 9.79
CA ARG A 36 3.97 -17.38 10.07
C ARG A 36 4.61 -16.35 10.98
N ASN A 37 4.78 -16.70 12.25
CA ASN A 37 5.39 -15.79 13.22
C ASN A 37 6.62 -15.22 12.54
N LYS A 38 6.60 -13.91 12.24
CA LYS A 38 7.76 -13.24 11.64
C LYS A 38 8.96 -13.67 12.49
N PRO A 39 10.02 -14.22 11.89
CA PRO A 39 11.19 -14.62 12.66
C PRO A 39 11.57 -13.42 13.55
N ALA A 40 11.59 -13.63 14.86
CA ALA A 40 11.72 -12.56 15.87
C ALA A 40 13.06 -11.79 15.78
N SER A 41 13.90 -12.13 14.79
CA SER A 41 15.27 -11.67 14.62
C SER A 41 15.52 -10.94 13.29
N GLU A 42 14.51 -10.71 12.44
CA GLU A 42 14.71 -9.84 11.28
C GLU A 42 14.64 -8.37 11.69
N ALA A 43 15.69 -7.61 11.35
CA ALA A 43 15.69 -6.17 11.55
C ALA A 43 14.54 -5.54 10.74
N PRO A 44 13.78 -4.59 11.30
CA PRO A 44 12.70 -3.96 10.56
C PRO A 44 13.24 -3.21 9.34
N VAL A 45 12.57 -3.34 8.20
CA VAL A 45 12.86 -2.56 6.98
C VAL A 45 12.53 -1.10 7.27
N ARG A 46 13.52 -0.21 7.13
CA ARG A 46 13.43 1.22 7.54
C ARG A 46 13.55 2.22 6.38
N LEU A 47 13.87 1.76 5.17
CA LEU A 47 14.06 2.62 4.01
C LEU A 47 12.98 2.34 2.96
N ALA A 48 12.34 3.39 2.48
CA ALA A 48 11.51 3.39 1.30
C ALA A 48 11.98 4.51 0.36
N VAL A 49 12.06 4.21 -0.94
CA VAL A 49 12.33 5.19 -1.99
C VAL A 49 11.13 5.19 -2.93
N LEU A 50 10.49 6.34 -3.06
CA LEU A 50 9.22 6.50 -3.78
C LEU A 50 9.45 7.47 -4.95
N PHE A 51 8.99 7.09 -6.14
CA PHE A 51 9.02 7.95 -7.33
C PHE A 51 7.59 8.31 -7.74
N SER A 52 7.38 9.58 -8.07
CA SER A 52 6.07 10.10 -8.48
C SER A 52 6.16 10.63 -9.91
N GLY A 53 5.97 9.73 -10.90
CA GLY A 53 6.18 10.04 -12.32
C GLY A 53 5.21 11.08 -12.89
N ASN A 54 3.98 11.13 -12.36
CA ASN A 54 2.99 12.15 -12.72
C ASN A 54 3.06 13.40 -11.83
N GLY A 55 4.02 13.44 -10.90
CA GLY A 55 4.15 14.49 -9.89
C GLY A 55 3.11 14.40 -8.77
N PHE A 56 3.19 15.39 -7.88
CA PHE A 56 2.32 15.56 -6.73
C PHE A 56 1.85 17.02 -6.64
N HIS A 57 0.86 17.29 -5.78
CA HIS A 57 0.37 18.65 -5.56
C HIS A 57 1.42 19.49 -4.81
N SER A 58 2.34 20.10 -5.57
CA SER A 58 3.54 20.77 -5.04
C SER A 58 3.26 21.92 -4.08
N LYS A 59 2.14 22.65 -4.25
CA LYS A 59 1.72 23.74 -3.36
C LYS A 59 1.42 23.30 -1.93
N GLU A 60 1.10 22.03 -1.73
CA GLU A 60 0.73 21.45 -0.43
C GLU A 60 1.84 20.53 0.12
N TRP A 61 2.96 20.39 -0.60
CA TRP A 61 4.12 19.60 -0.16
C TRP A 61 5.10 20.48 0.63
N TRP A 62 4.76 20.75 1.89
CA TRP A 62 5.58 21.59 2.76
C TRP A 62 5.42 21.24 4.23
N ALA A 63 6.42 21.60 5.03
CA ALA A 63 6.37 21.60 6.48
C ALA A 63 6.91 22.95 7.04
N LYS A 64 6.34 23.42 8.14
CA LYS A 64 6.77 24.62 8.89
C LYS A 64 6.84 24.32 10.39
N GLY A 65 7.78 24.96 11.08
CA GLY A 65 8.02 24.68 12.50
C GLY A 65 8.64 23.30 12.73
N GLU A 66 8.57 22.81 13.97
CA GLU A 66 9.22 21.58 14.42
C GLU A 66 8.44 20.87 15.53
N GLY A 67 8.75 19.58 15.73
CA GLY A 67 8.16 18.76 16.78
C GLY A 67 6.63 18.76 16.74
N ARG A 68 6.01 18.87 17.91
CA ARG A 68 4.54 18.85 18.07
C ARG A 68 3.84 20.05 17.42
N ALA A 69 4.53 21.18 17.28
CA ALA A 69 4.02 22.40 16.67
C ALA A 69 4.20 22.42 15.14
N MET A 70 4.78 21.37 14.55
CA MET A 70 4.99 21.31 13.10
C MET A 70 3.65 21.36 12.35
N GLU A 71 3.58 22.28 11.40
CA GLU A 71 2.48 22.38 10.44
C GLU A 71 2.86 21.65 9.16
N LEU A 72 1.90 20.91 8.60
CA LEU A 72 2.06 20.13 7.39
C LEU A 72 1.03 20.59 6.36
N GLY A 73 1.45 20.69 5.10
CA GLY A 73 0.52 20.92 4.00
C GLY A 73 -0.41 19.72 3.78
N ARG A 74 -1.51 19.95 3.05
CA ARG A 74 -2.66 19.03 2.99
C ARG A 74 -2.30 17.61 2.53
N VAL A 75 -1.35 17.46 1.60
CA VAL A 75 -0.94 16.12 1.11
C VAL A 75 -0.14 15.32 2.14
N LEU A 76 0.38 15.96 3.17
CA LEU A 76 1.15 15.33 4.26
C LEU A 76 0.31 15.11 5.52
N THR A 77 -1.00 15.42 5.50
CA THR A 77 -1.93 15.17 6.62
C THR A 77 -1.83 13.76 7.22
N PRO A 78 -1.68 12.67 6.42
CA PRO A 78 -1.53 11.32 6.98
C PRO A 78 -0.28 11.12 7.87
N LEU A 79 0.68 12.04 7.82
CA LEU A 79 1.91 12.01 8.62
C LEU A 79 1.79 12.82 9.93
N ALA A 80 0.62 13.43 10.21
CA ALA A 80 0.44 14.34 11.34
C ALA A 80 0.77 13.71 12.71
N ASP A 81 0.46 12.43 12.90
CA ASP A 81 0.72 11.71 14.16
C ASP A 81 2.21 11.41 14.37
N PHE A 82 3.02 11.57 13.33
CA PHE A 82 4.44 11.27 13.34
C PHE A 82 5.32 12.52 13.35
N ARG A 83 4.75 13.72 13.52
CA ARG A 83 5.47 15.01 13.45
C ARG A 83 6.69 15.11 14.36
N GLU A 84 6.61 14.59 15.58
CA GLU A 84 7.74 14.57 16.52
C GLU A 84 8.88 13.61 16.09
N LYS A 85 8.60 12.71 15.15
CA LYS A 85 9.55 11.76 14.56
C LYS A 85 9.86 12.05 13.10
N LEU A 86 9.44 13.22 12.59
CA LEU A 86 9.55 13.58 11.18
C LEU A 86 10.64 14.64 10.98
N THR A 87 11.57 14.37 10.08
CA THR A 87 12.54 15.37 9.58
C THR A 87 12.19 15.69 8.13
N PHE A 88 11.79 16.93 7.86
CA PHE A 88 11.43 17.38 6.53
C PHE A 88 12.58 18.17 5.89
N VAL A 89 13.26 17.57 4.92
CA VAL A 89 14.38 18.20 4.21
C VAL A 89 13.86 18.94 2.98
N ARG A 90 14.29 20.19 2.80
CA ARG A 90 13.95 21.05 1.65
C ARG A 90 15.19 21.34 0.82
N GLY A 91 15.00 21.60 -0.46
CA GLY A 91 16.08 21.97 -1.37
C GLY A 91 16.96 20.80 -1.82
N LEU A 92 16.56 19.55 -1.54
CA LEU A 92 17.22 18.38 -2.11
C LEU A 92 16.72 18.18 -3.55
N TYR A 93 17.64 18.24 -4.51
CA TYR A 93 17.35 17.98 -5.91
C TYR A 93 18.60 17.43 -6.61
N HIS A 94 18.41 16.79 -7.76
CA HIS A 94 19.50 16.23 -8.57
C HIS A 94 19.82 17.18 -9.73
N GLU A 95 20.98 17.84 -9.69
CA GLU A 95 21.38 18.83 -10.71
C GLU A 95 21.47 18.21 -12.11
N GLU A 96 22.03 17.02 -12.24
CA GLU A 96 22.17 16.34 -13.55
C GLU A 96 20.83 15.93 -14.16
N ALA A 97 19.79 15.70 -13.33
CA ALA A 97 18.44 15.43 -13.80
C ALA A 97 17.78 16.63 -14.50
N ARG A 98 18.39 17.83 -14.43
CA ARG A 98 17.91 19.03 -15.14
C ARG A 98 18.30 19.08 -16.61
N LYS A 99 19.26 18.24 -17.04
CA LYS A 99 19.84 18.28 -18.39
C LYS A 99 19.12 17.38 -19.40
N GLY A 100 18.27 16.45 -18.94
CA GLY A 100 17.54 15.51 -19.78
C GLY A 100 16.05 15.82 -19.87
N ASN A 101 15.43 15.50 -21.01
CA ASN A 101 13.97 15.53 -21.16
C ASN A 101 13.34 14.33 -20.41
N ILE A 102 12.19 14.54 -19.77
CA ILE A 102 11.38 13.47 -19.12
C ILE A 102 10.74 12.49 -20.14
N HIS A 103 10.90 12.77 -21.43
CA HIS A 103 10.51 11.93 -22.54
C HIS A 103 11.73 11.73 -23.44
N SER A 104 11.95 10.49 -23.90
CA SER A 104 12.96 10.19 -24.93
C SER A 104 12.77 11.17 -26.09
N SER A 105 13.85 11.83 -26.49
CA SER A 105 13.87 12.70 -27.67
C SER A 105 13.93 11.87 -28.95
#